data_AF-W6L925-F1
#
_entry.id   AF-W6L925-F1
#
_cell.length_a   1.000
_cell.length_b   1.000
_cell.length_c   1.000
_cell.angle_alpha   90.00
_cell.angle_beta   90.00
_cell.angle_gamma   90.00
#
_symmetry.space_group_name_H-M   'P 1'
#
loop_
_entity.id
_entity.type
_entity.pdbx_description
1 polymer ?
#
loop_
_entity_poly.entity_id
_entity_poly.type
_entity_poly.pdbx_seq_one_letter_code
_entity_poly.pdbx_strand_id
1 'polypeptide(L)'
;MTVLWKRMSSLSEDFLARKAKLTTMAHEVWKKSRSDNKFSDFLPVLKELVLVAREEGAYLAADSSHTPYEALMNVYEPGVTIARLDEIIV
;
A
#
# COMPACT_ATOMS: atom_id res chain seq x y z
N MET A 1 4.32 -3.19 -19.07
CA MET A 1 3.08 -2.40 -19.16
C MET A 1 1.80 -3.23 -19.05
N THR A 2 1.68 -4.42 -19.66
CA THR A 2 0.42 -5.19 -19.71
C THR A 2 0.00 -5.88 -18.41
N VAL A 3 0.96 -6.40 -17.63
CA VAL A 3 0.68 -7.19 -16.41
C VAL A 3 0.25 -6.32 -15.23
N LEU A 4 0.94 -5.20 -15.00
CA LEU A 4 0.59 -4.25 -13.93
C LEU A 4 -0.79 -3.61 -14.16
N TRP A 5 -1.07 -3.20 -15.41
CA TRP A 5 -2.39 -2.68 -15.77
C TRP A 5 -3.49 -3.71 -15.46
N LYS A 6 -3.31 -4.97 -15.89
CA LYS A 6 -4.28 -6.04 -15.63
C LYS A 6 -4.55 -6.25 -14.13
N ARG A 7 -3.51 -6.17 -13.30
CA ARG A 7 -3.61 -6.33 -11.83
C ARG A 7 -4.22 -5.12 -11.12
N MET A 8 -3.96 -3.92 -11.61
CA MET A 8 -4.62 -2.71 -11.10
C MET A 8 -6.09 -2.68 -11.49
N SER A 9 -6.43 -3.17 -12.69
CA SER A 9 -7.81 -3.30 -13.17
C SER A 9 -8.61 -4.43 -12.50
N SER A 10 -7.97 -5.33 -11.74
CA SER A 10 -8.67 -6.37 -10.96
C SER A 10 -9.11 -5.91 -9.57
N LEU A 11 -8.71 -4.70 -9.14
CA LEU A 11 -9.20 -4.12 -7.90
C LEU A 11 -10.64 -3.65 -8.09
N SER A 12 -11.52 -3.97 -7.12
CA SER A 12 -12.92 -3.53 -7.19
C SER A 12 -13.04 -2.01 -7.07
N GLU A 13 -14.04 -1.43 -7.72
CA GLU A 13 -14.32 0.02 -7.61
C GLU A 13 -14.57 0.44 -6.15
N ASP A 14 -15.27 -0.39 -5.39
CA ASP A 14 -15.51 -0.17 -3.96
C ASP A 14 -14.22 -0.11 -3.15
N PHE A 15 -13.27 -1.00 -3.43
CA PHE A 15 -11.95 -1.01 -2.79
C PHE A 15 -11.19 0.28 -3.12
N LEU A 16 -11.15 0.65 -4.41
CA LEU A 16 -10.46 1.85 -4.88
C LEU A 16 -11.06 3.12 -4.27
N ALA A 17 -12.39 3.23 -4.21
CA ALA A 17 -13.09 4.35 -3.59
C ALA A 17 -12.80 4.44 -2.09
N ARG A 18 -12.84 3.30 -1.38
CA ARG A 18 -12.49 3.24 0.05
C ARG A 18 -11.04 3.66 0.30
N LYS A 19 -10.08 3.14 -0.49
CA LYS A 19 -8.66 3.50 -0.39
C LYS A 19 -8.43 4.99 -0.64
N ALA A 20 -9.04 5.55 -1.69
CA ALA A 20 -8.90 6.96 -2.04
C ALA A 20 -9.45 7.89 -0.94
N LYS A 21 -10.65 7.57 -0.42
CA LYS A 21 -11.27 8.31 0.69
C LYS A 21 -10.39 8.26 1.94
N LEU A 22 -9.95 7.07 2.34
CA LEU A 22 -9.11 6.88 3.53
C LEU A 22 -7.79 7.64 3.39
N THR A 23 -7.10 7.52 2.26
CA THR A 23 -5.83 8.21 2.01
C THR A 23 -5.99 9.72 2.12
N THR A 24 -7.03 10.29 1.50
CA THR A 24 -7.31 11.73 1.54
C THR A 24 -7.55 12.21 2.98
N MET A 25 -8.40 11.51 3.74
CA MET A 25 -8.68 11.88 5.13
C MET A 25 -7.44 11.72 6.03
N ALA A 26 -6.62 10.70 5.77
CA ALA A 26 -5.44 10.42 6.56
C ALA A 26 -4.37 11.52 6.47
N HIS A 27 -4.24 12.18 5.31
CA HIS A 27 -3.31 13.30 5.16
C HIS A 27 -3.63 14.46 6.10
N GLU A 28 -4.91 14.82 6.25
CA GLU A 28 -5.33 15.90 7.15
C GLU A 28 -5.12 15.53 8.63
N VAL A 29 -5.48 14.30 9.01
CA VAL A 29 -5.25 13.80 10.39
C VAL A 29 -3.75 13.78 10.69
N TRP A 30 -2.93 13.25 9.78
CA TRP A 30 -1.48 13.20 9.94
C TRP A 30 -0.88 14.60 10.09
N LYS A 31 -1.29 15.55 9.23
CA LYS A 31 -0.80 16.94 9.27
C LYS A 31 -1.04 17.57 10.64
N LYS A 32 -2.26 17.42 11.18
CA LYS A 32 -2.62 17.91 12.51
C LYS A 32 -1.86 17.18 13.61
N SER A 33 -1.92 15.85 13.64
CA SER A 33 -1.26 15.01 14.65
C SER A 33 0.25 15.24 14.70
N ARG A 34 0.90 15.46 13.54
CA ARG A 34 2.32 15.78 13.46
C ARG A 34 2.62 17.16 14.02
N SER A 35 1.83 18.17 13.68
CA SER A 35 1.97 19.53 14.22
C SER A 35 1.80 19.56 15.74
N ASP A 36 0.83 18.81 16.25
CA ASP A 36 0.50 18.75 17.67
C ASP A 36 1.39 17.76 18.45
N ASN A 37 2.28 17.03 17.76
CA ASN A 37 3.07 15.92 18.30
C ASN A 37 2.24 14.84 19.03
N LYS A 38 1.04 14.54 18.49
CA LYS A 38 0.07 13.58 19.03
C LYS A 38 -0.09 12.37 18.11
N PHE A 39 0.86 11.45 18.19
CA PHE A 39 0.81 10.21 17.40
C PHE A 39 -0.42 9.35 17.72
N SER A 40 -0.92 9.39 18.95
CA SER A 40 -2.13 8.67 19.38
C SER A 40 -3.34 8.97 18.50
N ASP A 41 -3.45 10.20 18.00
CA ASP A 41 -4.58 10.66 17.20
C ASP A 41 -4.49 10.11 15.76
N PHE A 42 -3.27 9.84 15.28
CA PHE A 42 -3.03 9.26 13.95
C PHE A 42 -3.02 7.72 13.96
N LEU A 43 -2.69 7.08 15.10
CA LEU A 43 -2.53 5.64 15.20
C LEU A 43 -3.75 4.83 14.67
N PRO A 44 -5.02 5.18 14.97
CA PRO A 44 -6.17 4.46 14.42
C PRO A 44 -6.21 4.53 12.89
N VAL A 45 -5.95 5.72 12.33
CA VAL A 45 -5.94 5.93 10.87
C VAL A 45 -4.80 5.17 10.21
N LEU A 46 -3.62 5.15 10.84
CA LEU A 46 -2.47 4.39 10.37
C LEU A 46 -2.77 2.88 10.32
N LYS A 47 -3.45 2.34 11.33
CA LYS A 47 -3.87 0.93 11.33
C LYS A 47 -4.75 0.61 10.13
N GLU A 48 -5.74 1.45 9.85
CA GLU A 48 -6.62 1.28 8.68
C GLU A 48 -5.84 1.38 7.37
N LEU A 49 -4.90 2.34 7.25
CA LEU A 49 -4.03 2.46 6.06
C LEU A 49 -3.21 1.18 5.83
N VAL A 50 -2.62 0.63 6.90
CA VAL A 50 -1.82 -0.60 6.81
C VAL A 50 -2.70 -1.80 6.44
N LEU A 51 -3.93 -1.89 6.96
CA LEU A 51 -4.87 -2.95 6.58
C LEU A 51 -5.24 -2.87 5.09
N VAL A 52 -5.59 -1.68 4.60
CA VAL A 52 -5.90 -1.45 3.17
C VAL A 52 -4.70 -1.76 2.29
N ALA A 53 -3.48 -1.36 2.69
CA ALA A 53 -2.27 -1.67 1.93
C ALA A 53 -2.00 -3.18 1.86
N ARG A 54 -2.21 -3.93 2.95
CA ARG A 54 -2.07 -5.40 2.97
C ARG A 54 -3.10 -6.07 2.06
N GLU A 55 -4.33 -5.57 2.08
CA GLU A 55 -5.41 -6.05 1.22
C GLU A 55 -5.09 -5.82 -0.27
N GLU A 56 -4.61 -4.61 -0.63
CA GLU A 56 -4.12 -4.32 -1.98
C GLU A 56 -2.98 -5.24 -2.38
N GLY A 57 -1.99 -5.44 -1.51
CA GLY A 57 -0.86 -6.34 -1.79
C GLY A 57 -1.32 -7.78 -2.03
N ALA A 58 -2.31 -8.25 -1.27
CA ALA A 58 -2.90 -9.57 -1.48
C ALA A 58 -3.61 -9.68 -2.84
N TYR A 59 -4.38 -8.65 -3.24
CA TYR A 59 -4.99 -8.61 -4.57
C TYR A 59 -3.95 -8.61 -5.70
N LEU A 60 -2.90 -7.81 -5.58
CA LEU A 60 -1.85 -7.73 -6.59
C LEU A 60 -0.99 -9.00 -6.66
N ALA A 61 -0.85 -9.72 -5.55
CA ALA A 61 -0.09 -10.95 -5.45
C ALA A 61 -0.84 -12.19 -5.94
N ALA A 62 -2.18 -12.16 -5.99
CA ALA A 62 -3.04 -13.34 -6.22
C ALA A 62 -2.64 -14.20 -7.44
N ASP A 63 -2.23 -13.57 -8.54
CA ASP A 63 -1.78 -14.25 -9.77
C ASP A 63 -0.25 -14.16 -9.95
N SER A 64 0.51 -14.24 -8.87
CA SER A 64 1.96 -14.15 -8.88
C SER A 64 2.62 -15.00 -7.80
N SER A 65 3.92 -15.27 -7.97
CA SER A 65 4.75 -15.87 -6.92
C SER A 65 5.28 -14.85 -5.90
N HIS A 66 4.91 -13.57 -6.03
CA HIS A 66 5.38 -12.52 -5.13
C HIS A 66 4.63 -12.56 -3.81
N THR A 67 5.31 -12.20 -2.72
CA THR A 67 4.64 -11.86 -1.47
C THR A 67 3.78 -10.59 -1.64
N PRO A 68 2.80 -10.34 -0.78
CA PRO A 68 2.02 -9.08 -0.81
C PRO A 68 2.89 -7.83 -0.77
N TYR A 69 4.02 -7.87 -0.05
CA TYR A 69 4.96 -6.75 0.00
C TYR A 69 5.70 -6.54 -1.32
N GLU A 70 6.23 -7.61 -1.91
CA GLU A 70 6.86 -7.56 -3.24
C GLU A 70 5.88 -7.12 -4.32
N ALA A 71 4.62 -7.55 -4.24
CA ALA A 71 3.58 -7.15 -5.18
C ALA A 71 3.27 -5.64 -5.10
N LEU A 72 3.23 -5.06 -3.89
CA LEU A 72 3.10 -3.62 -3.68
C LEU A 72 4.33 -2.87 -4.21
N MET A 73 5.52 -3.38 -3.92
CA MET A 73 6.79 -2.78 -4.34
C MET A 73 6.93 -2.76 -5.87
N ASN A 74 6.47 -3.82 -6.55
CA ASN A 74 6.55 -3.95 -8.01
C ASN A 74 5.84 -2.81 -8.75
N VAL A 75 4.90 -2.12 -8.11
CA VAL A 75 4.22 -0.92 -8.65
C VAL A 75 5.21 0.23 -8.84
N TYR A 76 6.19 0.36 -7.95
CA TYR A 76 7.18 1.43 -7.95
C TYR A 76 8.50 1.00 -8.58
N GLU A 77 8.94 -0.22 -8.29
CA GLU A 77 10.18 -0.81 -8.81
C GLU A 77 9.90 -2.19 -9.42
N PRO A 78 9.53 -2.23 -10.72
CA PRO A 78 9.17 -3.47 -11.38
C PRO A 78 10.30 -4.51 -11.38
N GLY A 79 10.00 -5.72 -10.92
CA GLY A 79 10.92 -6.86 -10.95
C GLY A 79 11.89 -6.96 -9.76
N VAL A 80 11.81 -6.03 -8.80
CA VAL A 80 12.56 -6.13 -7.55
C VAL A 80 11.89 -7.15 -6.61
N THR A 81 12.72 -7.93 -5.91
CA THR A 81 12.32 -8.90 -4.89
C THR A 81 12.94 -8.52 -3.54
N ILE A 82 12.41 -9.07 -2.45
CA ILE A 82 13.00 -8.86 -1.12
C ILE A 82 14.44 -9.37 -1.09
N ALA A 83 14.69 -10.56 -1.66
CA ALA A 83 16.03 -11.13 -1.73
C ALA A 83 17.03 -10.19 -2.43
N ARG A 84 16.60 -9.51 -3.50
CA ARG A 84 17.45 -8.54 -4.20
C ARG A 84 17.68 -7.27 -3.39
N LEU A 85 16.69 -6.81 -2.62
CA LEU A 85 16.87 -5.68 -1.71
C LEU A 85 17.84 -6.00 -0.57
N ASP A 86 17.74 -7.20 0.01
CA ASP A 86 18.62 -7.64 1.08
C ASP A 86 20.09 -7.68 0.62
N GLU A 87 20.37 -7.97 -0.66
CA GLU A 87 21.73 -7.89 -1.20
C GLU A 87 22.27 -6.45 -1.34
N ILE A 88 21.41 -5.45 -1.45
CA ILE A 88 21.79 -4.05 -1.73
C ILE A 88 21.86 -3.21 -0.44
N ILE A 89 20.96 -3.48 0.50
CA ILE A 89 20.73 -2.66 1.69
C ILE A 89 21.55 -3.16 2.89
N VAL A 90 22.02 -4.41 2.86
CA VAL A 90 22.99 -4.95 3.84
C VAL A 90 24.39 -4.40 3.55
#